data_AF-A0A961S664-F1
#
_entry.id   AF-A0A961S664-F1
#
_cell.length_a   1.000
_cell.length_b   1.000
_cell.length_c   1.000
_cell.angle_alpha   90.00
_cell.angle_beta   90.00
_cell.angle_gamma   90.00
#
_symmetry.space_group_name_H-M   'P 1'
#
loop_
_entity.id
_entity.type
_entity.pdbx_description
1 polymer ?
#
loop_
_entity_poly.entity_id
_entity_poly.type
_entity_poly.pdbx_seq_one_letter_code
_entity_poly.pdbx_strand_id
1 'polypeptide(L)'
;HEFHFNAMFDRLDNAARGRAGGEAGAPGSVSLDDGTKLKGKGRQFVPSGRRLILQAPGGGGYGPPARRAPEDAARDKARDYLKI
;
A
#
# COMPACT_ATOMS: atom_id res chain seq x y z
N HIS A 1 -19.44 5.42 22.14
CA HIS A 1 -18.24 4.58 22.23
C HIS A 1 -17.07 5.34 21.63
N GLU A 2 -15.91 5.35 22.29
CA GLU A 2 -14.68 5.93 21.74
C GLU A 2 -13.89 4.87 20.99
N PHE A 3 -13.56 5.12 19.72
CA PHE A 3 -12.69 4.24 18.93
C PHE A 3 -11.29 4.85 18.83
N HIS A 4 -10.30 4.09 19.30
CA HIS A 4 -8.89 4.43 19.14
C HIS A 4 -8.18 3.37 18.31
N PHE A 5 -7.34 3.81 17.38
CA PHE A 5 -6.48 2.96 16.57
C PHE A 5 -5.03 3.06 17.07
N ASN A 6 -4.45 1.92 17.47
CA ASN A 6 -3.03 1.80 17.79
C ASN A 6 -2.27 1.38 16.54
N ALA A 7 -1.71 2.35 15.83
CA ALA A 7 -1.03 2.12 14.57
C ALA A 7 0.34 1.46 14.79
N MET A 8 0.61 0.39 14.06
CA MET A 8 1.92 -0.24 13.90
C MET A 8 2.22 -0.49 12.42
N PHE A 9 1.77 0.40 11.55
CA PHE A 9 1.84 0.25 10.10
C PHE A 9 3.20 0.72 9.55
N ASP A 10 3.82 -0.11 8.73
CA ASP A 10 5.15 0.11 8.17
C ASP A 10 5.11 0.38 6.66
N ARG A 11 6.22 0.88 6.12
CA ARG A 11 6.42 1.18 4.70
C ARG A 11 5.44 2.22 4.13
N LEU A 12 5.14 3.23 4.93
CA LEU A 12 4.44 4.43 4.49
C LEU A 12 5.38 5.37 3.74
N ASP A 13 6.51 5.74 4.37
CA ASP A 13 7.49 6.65 3.77
C ASP A 13 8.59 5.92 3.01
N ASN A 14 8.89 4.68 3.42
CA ASN A 14 9.96 3.86 2.87
C ASN A 14 9.39 2.55 2.31
N ALA A 15 9.00 2.58 1.04
CA ALA A 15 8.43 1.41 0.37
C ALA A 15 9.44 0.24 0.24
N ALA A 16 8.92 -0.95 -0.01
CA ALA A 16 9.76 -2.13 -0.21
C ALA A 16 10.63 -1.93 -1.46
N ARG A 17 11.95 -1.98 -1.29
CA ARG A 17 12.90 -1.83 -2.41
C ARG A 17 12.85 -3.05 -3.32
N GLY A 18 12.91 -2.82 -4.62
CA GLY A 18 13.12 -3.88 -5.58
C GLY A 18 14.55 -4.43 -5.54
N ARG A 19 14.76 -5.55 -6.22
CA ARG A 19 16.04 -6.26 -6.28
C ARG A 19 16.40 -6.62 -7.72
N ALA A 20 17.71 -6.71 -8.00
CA ALA A 20 18.24 -7.10 -9.32
C ALA A 20 17.65 -6.30 -10.50
N GLY A 21 17.44 -4.99 -10.34
CA GLY A 21 16.84 -4.12 -11.35
C GLY A 21 15.30 -4.03 -11.30
N GLY A 22 14.66 -4.65 -10.30
CA GLY A 22 13.24 -4.44 -10.01
C GLY A 22 12.95 -3.10 -9.33
N GLU A 23 11.76 -2.59 -9.57
CA GLU A 23 11.29 -1.31 -9.02
C GLU A 23 10.81 -1.46 -7.56
N ALA A 24 10.71 -0.32 -6.86
CA ALA A 24 10.13 -0.28 -5.53
C ALA A 24 8.61 -0.57 -5.57
N GLY A 25 8.09 -1.18 -4.52
CA GLY A 25 6.65 -1.35 -4.36
C GLY A 25 5.94 -0.02 -4.09
N ALA A 26 4.61 -0.02 -4.22
CA ALA A 26 3.81 1.12 -3.78
C ALA A 26 3.88 1.29 -2.24
N PRO A 27 4.02 2.51 -1.72
CA PRO A 27 3.91 2.75 -0.28
C PRO A 27 2.50 2.42 0.23
N GLY A 28 2.42 2.04 1.50
CA GLY A 28 1.13 1.91 2.18
C GLY A 28 0.56 3.28 2.56
N SER A 29 -0.67 3.30 3.07
CA SER A 29 -1.25 4.50 3.66
C SER A 29 -2.21 4.17 4.81
N VAL A 30 -2.38 5.13 5.71
CA VAL A 30 -3.37 5.09 6.79
C VAL A 30 -4.10 6.42 6.76
N SER A 31 -5.41 6.38 6.50
CA SER A 31 -6.24 7.58 6.44
C SER A 31 -7.66 7.32 6.94
N LEU A 32 -8.42 8.39 7.10
CA LEU A 32 -9.86 8.31 7.16
C LEU A 32 -10.46 8.48 5.75
N ASP A 33 -11.74 8.18 5.62
CA ASP A 33 -12.52 8.26 4.39
C ASP A 33 -12.76 9.68 3.83
N ASP A 34 -12.35 10.74 4.53
CA ASP A 34 -12.33 12.14 4.05
C ASP A 34 -10.93 12.56 3.60
N GLY A 35 -9.97 11.63 3.60
CA GLY A 35 -8.59 11.92 3.26
C GLY A 35 -7.75 12.44 4.44
N THR A 36 -8.30 12.58 5.64
CA THR A 36 -7.50 12.87 6.84
C THR A 36 -6.41 11.81 7.01
N LYS A 37 -5.14 12.21 6.90
CA LYS A 37 -4.01 11.30 7.07
C LYS A 37 -3.78 11.00 8.55
N LEU A 38 -3.55 9.73 8.86
CA LEU A 38 -3.14 9.29 10.19
C LEU A 38 -1.67 8.88 10.20
N LYS A 39 -1.05 8.90 11.37
CA LYS A 39 0.34 8.44 11.58
C LYS A 39 0.41 6.92 11.45
N GLY A 40 1.52 6.41 10.92
CA GLY A 40 1.77 4.97 10.86
C GLY A 40 2.03 4.31 12.21
N LYS A 41 2.41 5.09 13.23
CA LYS A 41 2.74 4.60 14.57
C LYS A 41 2.00 5.39 15.65
N GLY A 42 1.65 4.69 16.74
CA GLY A 42 1.07 5.28 17.95
C GLY A 42 -0.47 5.27 18.00
N ARG A 43 -1.01 5.67 19.15
CA ARG A 43 -2.45 5.70 19.44
C ARG A 43 -3.10 6.96 18.87
N GLN A 44 -4.21 6.80 18.16
CA GLN A 44 -4.92 7.89 17.49
C GLN A 44 -6.43 7.70 17.61
N PHE A 45 -7.16 8.79 17.84
CA PHE A 45 -8.63 8.76 17.91
C PHE A 45 -9.24 8.69 16.51
N VAL A 46 -10.28 7.86 16.35
CA VAL A 46 -11.09 7.77 15.14
C VAL A 46 -12.49 8.32 15.48
N PRO A 47 -12.90 9.47 14.90
CA PRO A 47 -14.20 10.05 15.21
C PRO A 47 -15.36 9.13 14.80
N SER A 48 -16.47 9.22 15.53
CA SER A 48 -17.69 8.48 15.21
C SER A 48 -18.17 8.79 13.78
N GLY A 49 -18.69 7.78 13.09
CA GLY A 49 -19.17 7.91 11.71
C GLY A 49 -18.07 7.97 10.64
N ARG A 50 -16.78 7.94 11.02
CA ARG A 50 -15.65 7.89 10.09
C ARG A 50 -15.21 6.45 9.87
N ARG A 51 -14.61 6.19 8.71
CA ARG A 51 -14.03 4.88 8.37
C ARG A 51 -12.51 4.97 8.35
N LEU A 52 -11.86 4.07 9.08
CA LEU A 52 -10.41 3.86 8.97
C LEU A 52 -10.11 3.11 7.66
N ILE A 53 -9.27 3.70 6.82
CA ILE A 53 -8.78 3.11 5.57
C ILE A 53 -7.31 2.74 5.76
N LEU A 54 -7.01 1.45 5.63
CA LEU A 54 -5.66 0.90 5.65
C LEU A 54 -5.33 0.39 4.24
N GLN A 55 -4.35 1.01 3.59
CA GLN A 55 -3.82 0.53 2.32
C GLN A 55 -2.50 -0.17 2.58
N ALA A 56 -2.50 -1.50 2.49
CA ALA A 56 -1.27 -2.28 2.67
C ALA A 56 -0.24 -1.92 1.59
N PRO A 57 1.05 -1.82 1.96
CA PRO A 57 2.11 -1.54 0.99
C PRO A 57 2.27 -2.70 -0.01
N GLY A 58 2.70 -2.36 -1.22
CA GLY A 58 3.10 -3.33 -2.23
C GLY A 58 4.44 -3.99 -1.92
N GLY A 59 4.70 -5.12 -2.59
CA GLY A 59 6.02 -5.76 -2.60
C GLY A 59 6.98 -5.06 -3.55
N GLY A 60 8.29 -5.14 -3.27
CA GLY A 60 9.33 -4.71 -4.22
C GLY A 60 9.50 -5.74 -5.34
N GLY A 61 9.73 -5.27 -6.56
CA GLY A 61 9.90 -6.11 -7.74
C GLY A 61 11.23 -6.87 -7.76
N TYR A 62 11.32 -7.86 -8.64
CA TYR A 62 12.55 -8.59 -8.94
C TYR A 62 12.81 -8.60 -10.45
N GLY A 63 14.01 -8.18 -10.85
CA GLY A 63 14.40 -8.11 -12.26
C GLY A 63 13.81 -6.89 -12.99
N PRO A 64 14.36 -6.52 -14.17
CA PRO A 64 13.85 -5.40 -14.95
C PRO A 64 12.42 -5.66 -15.46
N PRO A 65 11.46 -4.73 -15.29
CA PRO A 65 10.08 -4.89 -15.77
C PRO A 65 9.96 -5.22 -17.25
N ALA A 66 10.86 -4.65 -18.08
CA ALA A 66 10.91 -4.89 -19.52
C ALA A 66 11.23 -6.34 -19.92
N ARG A 67 11.71 -7.18 -18.98
CA ARG A 67 11.96 -8.61 -19.21
C ARG A 67 10.79 -9.51 -18.78
N ARG A 68 9.67 -8.94 -18.31
CA ARG A 68 8.49 -9.70 -17.95
C ARG A 68 7.89 -10.35 -19.19
N ALA A 69 7.50 -11.63 -19.07
CA ALA A 69 6.84 -12.35 -20.16
C ALA A 69 5.51 -11.66 -20.53
N PRO A 70 5.20 -11.46 -21.82
CA PRO A 70 3.95 -10.84 -22.25
C PRO A 70 2.69 -11.52 -21.71
N GLU A 71 2.72 -12.85 -21.59
CA GLU A 71 1.61 -13.67 -21.11
C GLU A 71 1.35 -13.45 -19.62
N ASP A 72 2.41 -13.25 -18.83
CA ASP A 72 2.31 -12.91 -17.41
C ASP A 72 1.72 -11.50 -17.23
N ALA A 73 2.16 -10.53 -18.03
CA ALA A 73 1.63 -9.18 -17.99
C ALA A 73 0.15 -9.13 -18.41
N ALA A 74 -0.26 -9.91 -19.41
CA ALA A 74 -1.66 -10.05 -19.80
C ALA A 74 -2.50 -10.68 -18.69
N ARG A 75 -1.96 -11.71 -18.01
CA ARG A 75 -2.61 -12.35 -16.87
C ARG A 75 -2.78 -11.40 -15.68
N ASP A 76 -1.81 -10.52 -15.42
CA ASP A 76 -1.91 -9.53 -14.36
C ASP A 76 -3.05 -8.53 -14.63
N LYS A 77 -3.19 -8.08 -15.89
CA LYS A 77 -4.30 -7.22 -16.31
C LYS A 77 -5.65 -7.92 -16.18
N ALA A 78 -5.75 -9.16 -16.63
CA ALA A 78 -6.98 -9.95 -16.55
C ALA A 78 -7.41 -10.25 -15.10
N ARG A 79 -6.51 -10.09 -14.13
CA ARG A 79 -6.75 -10.31 -12.70
C ARG A 79 -6.77 -9.02 -11.88
N ASP A 80 -6.80 -7.86 -12.54
CA ASP A 80 -6.81 -6.53 -11.90
C ASP A 80 -5.63 -6.26 -10.95
N TYR A 81 -4.49 -6.94 -11.14
CA TYR A 81 -3.26 -6.66 -10.39
C TYR A 81 -2.55 -5.40 -10.88
N LEU A 82 -2.81 -4.99 -12.13
CA LEU A 82 -2.36 -3.73 -12.70
C LEU A 82 -3.58 -2.86 -12.98
N LYS A 83 -3.65 -1.69 -12.34
CA LYS A 83 -4.61 -0.66 -12.74
C LYS A 83 -4.11 -0.01 -14.03
N ILE A 84 -4.98 0.05 -15.04
CA ILE A 84 -4.75 0.73 -16.32
C ILE A 84 -4.80 2.24 -16.10
#